data_AF-A0A218QVP1-F1
#
_entry.id   AF-A0A218QVP1-F1
#
_cell.length_a   1.000
_cell.length_b   1.000
_cell.length_c   1.000
_cell.angle_alpha   90.00
_cell.angle_beta   90.00
_cell.angle_gamma   90.00
#
_symmetry.space_group_name_H-M   'P 1'
#
loop_
_entity.id
_entity.type
_entity.pdbx_description
1 polymer ?
#
loop_
_entity_poly.entity_id
_entity_poly.type
_entity_poly.pdbx_seq_one_letter_code
_entity_poly.pdbx_strand_id
1 'polypeptide(L)'
;MQEKNSEINQIPDAFKIVIEHCKKCEKQHKLAATGFQWGYFISQFAAVVFSGITPILILMDNIPKPIQAIPPAIASISAGLSVYNWRLSSVRSRRALNLLENERLNFELRIGTCYSHSLSDEVVIENFRKNVMQVQNQVLDEWQKVILKETDNKDIS
;
A
#
# COMPACT_ATOMS: atom_id res chain seq x y z
N MET A 1 26.72 38.09 34.37
CA MET A 1 25.45 37.34 34.22
C MET A 1 25.23 37.05 32.73
N GLN A 2 25.96 36.09 32.20
CA GLN A 2 25.59 35.29 31.02
C GLN A 2 24.79 34.09 31.57
N GLU A 3 23.87 33.41 30.91
CA GLU A 3 23.49 33.27 29.51
C GLU A 3 22.17 32.47 29.50
N LYS A 4 21.30 32.68 28.50
CA LYS A 4 20.72 31.61 27.67
C LYS A 4 19.89 30.50 28.33
N ASN A 5 18.57 30.53 28.10
CA ASN A 5 17.79 29.45 27.46
C ASN A 5 16.28 29.65 27.67
N SER A 6 15.70 30.63 26.97
CA SER A 6 14.25 30.72 26.76
C SER A 6 13.85 30.20 25.36
N GLU A 7 14.64 29.28 24.79
CA GLU A 7 14.42 28.64 23.49
C GLU A 7 14.08 27.14 23.59
N ILE A 8 13.68 26.62 24.75
CA ILE A 8 13.32 25.19 24.90
C ILE A 8 11.83 24.93 24.56
N ASN A 9 11.06 25.95 24.20
CA ASN A 9 9.60 25.83 24.13
C ASN A 9 9.01 25.76 22.72
N GLN A 10 9.66 24.99 21.83
CA GLN A 10 9.06 24.61 20.55
C GLN A 10 9.58 23.28 19.99
N ILE A 11 10.05 22.37 20.85
CA ILE A 11 10.19 20.97 20.44
C ILE A 11 8.76 20.44 20.33
N PRO A 12 8.24 20.11 19.14
CA PRO A 12 6.95 19.45 19.05
C PRO A 12 7.01 18.22 19.95
N ASP A 13 6.03 18.10 20.84
CA ASP A 13 5.88 16.98 21.74
C ASP A 13 6.23 15.69 20.99
N ALA A 14 7.23 14.93 21.45
CA ALA A 14 7.78 13.80 20.72
C ALA A 14 6.69 12.79 20.34
N PHE A 15 5.63 12.71 21.16
CA PHE A 15 4.37 12.02 20.86
C PHE A 15 3.72 12.48 19.54
N LYS A 16 3.62 13.77 19.29
CA LYS A 16 2.99 14.32 18.07
C LYS A 16 3.77 13.95 16.82
N ILE A 17 5.10 14.04 16.83
CA ILE A 17 5.94 13.68 15.69
C ILE A 17 5.73 12.22 15.32
N VAL A 18 5.72 11.35 16.32
CA VAL A 18 5.63 9.90 16.16
C VAL A 18 4.23 9.48 15.69
N ILE A 19 3.18 10.10 16.21
CA ILE A 19 1.80 9.92 15.73
C ILE A 19 1.66 10.43 14.28
N GLU A 20 2.24 11.59 13.96
CA GLU A 20 2.19 12.15 12.61
C GLU A 20 2.90 11.23 11.61
N HIS A 21 4.04 10.66 12.00
CA HIS A 21 4.73 9.67 11.18
C HIS A 21 3.85 8.44 10.91
N CYS A 22 3.21 7.89 11.94
CA CYS A 22 2.27 6.76 11.78
C CYS A 22 1.11 7.11 10.83
N LYS A 23 0.49 8.28 11.00
CA LYS A 23 -0.59 8.76 10.11
C LYS A 23 -0.13 8.91 8.66
N LYS A 24 1.10 9.37 8.43
CA LYS A 24 1.67 9.45 7.08
C LYS A 24 1.80 8.07 6.44
N CYS A 25 2.28 7.08 7.19
CA CYS A 25 2.37 5.69 6.75
C CYS A 25 0.99 5.09 6.45
N GLU A 26 0.01 5.29 7.35
CA GLU A 26 -1.39 4.87 7.13
C GLU A 26 -1.94 5.45 5.83
N LYS A 27 -1.76 6.76 5.59
CA LYS A 27 -2.24 7.43 4.37
C LYS A 27 -1.62 6.82 3.11
N GLN A 28 -0.33 6.52 3.12
CA GLN A 28 0.34 5.90 1.98
C GLN A 28 -0.22 4.50 1.70
N HIS A 29 -0.40 3.67 2.73
CA HIS A 29 -1.00 2.34 2.55
C HIS A 29 -2.46 2.40 2.09
N LYS A 30 -3.24 3.39 2.54
CA LYS A 30 -4.62 3.61 2.09
C LYS A 30 -4.69 3.95 0.60
N LEU A 31 -3.83 4.86 0.16
CA LEU A 31 -3.74 5.26 -1.25
C LEU A 31 -3.29 4.09 -2.12
N ALA A 32 -2.27 3.35 -1.68
CA ALA A 32 -1.80 2.16 -2.38
C ALA A 32 -2.91 1.11 -2.51
N ALA A 33 -3.59 0.77 -1.42
CA ALA A 33 -4.69 -0.19 -1.44
C ALA A 33 -5.81 0.19 -2.42
N THR A 34 -6.17 1.47 -2.46
CA THR A 34 -7.22 1.99 -3.34
C THR A 34 -6.76 1.98 -4.80
N GLY A 35 -5.54 2.46 -5.06
CA GLY A 35 -4.95 2.44 -6.41
C GLY A 35 -4.84 1.03 -6.98
N PHE A 36 -4.45 0.05 -6.15
CA PHE A 36 -4.40 -1.34 -6.58
C PHE A 36 -5.77 -1.94 -6.91
N GLN A 37 -6.83 -1.54 -6.19
CA GLN A 37 -8.19 -1.99 -6.52
C GLN A 37 -8.68 -1.38 -7.84
N TRP A 38 -8.44 -0.08 -8.05
CA TRP A 38 -8.84 0.60 -9.28
C TRP A 38 -8.14 0.02 -10.51
N GLY A 39 -6.83 -0.22 -10.45
CA GLY A 39 -6.15 -0.78 -11.61
C GLY A 39 -6.53 -2.24 -11.88
N TYR A 40 -6.82 -3.05 -10.85
CA TYR A 40 -7.42 -4.36 -11.06
C TYR A 40 -8.76 -4.26 -11.80
N PHE A 41 -9.65 -3.38 -11.32
CA PHE A 41 -10.98 -3.21 -11.90
C PHE A 41 -10.91 -2.66 -13.33
N ILE A 42 -10.07 -1.65 -13.59
CA ILE A 42 -9.89 -1.06 -14.91
C ILE A 42 -9.30 -2.07 -15.89
N SER A 43 -8.29 -2.85 -15.47
CA SER A 43 -7.68 -3.90 -16.29
C SER A 43 -8.70 -4.98 -16.66
N GLN A 44 -9.44 -5.50 -15.68
CA GLN A 44 -10.50 -6.51 -15.92
C GLN A 44 -11.60 -5.96 -16.82
N PHE A 45 -12.09 -4.76 -16.52
CA PHE A 45 -13.14 -4.11 -17.30
C PHE A 45 -12.69 -3.88 -18.75
N ALA A 46 -11.48 -3.36 -18.95
CA ALA A 46 -10.90 -3.19 -20.28
C ALA A 46 -10.78 -4.53 -21.02
N ALA A 47 -10.27 -5.57 -20.38
CA ALA A 47 -10.15 -6.89 -21.00
C ALA A 47 -11.51 -7.41 -21.49
N VAL A 48 -12.56 -7.32 -20.67
CA VAL A 48 -13.92 -7.78 -21.03
C VAL A 48 -14.52 -6.92 -22.14
N VAL A 49 -14.46 -5.60 -22.01
CA VAL A 49 -15.08 -4.67 -22.97
C VAL A 49 -14.38 -4.75 -24.32
N PHE A 50 -13.06 -4.68 -24.36
CA PHE A 50 -12.32 -4.75 -25.62
C PHE A 50 -12.41 -6.13 -26.26
N SER A 51 -12.41 -7.22 -25.49
CA SER A 51 -12.67 -8.56 -26.03
C SER A 51 -14.06 -8.68 -26.64
N GLY A 52 -15.09 -8.06 -26.06
CA GLY A 52 -16.46 -8.07 -26.58
C GLY A 52 -16.67 -7.19 -27.82
N ILE A 53 -15.99 -6.04 -27.88
CA ILE A 53 -16.06 -5.11 -29.02
C ILE A 53 -15.28 -5.66 -30.22
N THR A 54 -14.19 -6.39 -30.00
CA THR A 54 -13.32 -6.92 -31.06
C THR A 54 -14.09 -7.66 -32.18
N PRO A 55 -14.96 -8.66 -31.91
CA PRO A 55 -15.73 -9.33 -32.96
C PRO A 55 -16.69 -8.37 -33.69
N ILE A 56 -17.32 -7.44 -32.99
CA ILE A 56 -18.24 -6.45 -33.61
C ILE A 56 -17.48 -5.55 -34.59
N LEU A 57 -16.27 -5.10 -34.22
CA LEU A 57 -15.46 -4.23 -35.07
C LEU A 57 -14.93 -4.95 -36.32
N ILE A 58 -14.65 -6.26 -36.22
CA ILE A 58 -14.21 -7.08 -37.35
C ILE A 58 -15.34 -7.29 -38.37
N LEU A 59 -16.59 -7.37 -37.90
CA LEU A 59 -17.79 -7.52 -38.75
C LEU A 59 -18.18 -6.23 -39.49
N MET A 60 -17.60 -5.07 -39.15
CA MET A 60 -17.87 -3.80 -39.82
C MET A 60 -16.84 -3.54 -40.92
N ASP A 61 -17.24 -3.73 -42.18
CA ASP A 61 -16.38 -3.51 -43.36
C ASP A 61 -15.99 -2.04 -43.60
N ASN A 62 -16.68 -1.09 -42.96
CA ASN A 62 -16.47 0.36 -43.18
C ASN A 62 -15.42 1.00 -42.24
N ILE A 63 -14.73 0.21 -41.40
CA ILE A 63 -13.76 0.75 -40.42
C ILE A 63 -12.31 0.54 -40.90
N PRO A 64 -11.43 1.56 -40.79
CA PRO A 64 -10.01 1.42 -41.10
C PRO A 64 -9.32 0.32 -40.28
N LYS A 65 -8.51 -0.52 -40.94
CA LYS A 65 -7.73 -1.61 -40.31
C LYS A 65 -6.93 -1.20 -39.05
N PRO A 66 -6.31 -0.01 -38.96
CA PRO A 66 -5.62 0.41 -37.75
C PRO A 66 -6.54 0.51 -36.53
N ILE A 67 -7.80 0.92 -36.75
CA ILE A 67 -8.81 1.06 -35.68
C ILE A 67 -9.31 -0.32 -35.23
N GLN A 68 -9.43 -1.27 -36.15
CA GLN A 68 -9.77 -2.67 -35.84
C GLN A 68 -8.70 -3.40 -35.01
N ALA A 69 -7.43 -2.97 -35.07
CA ALA A 69 -6.33 -3.55 -34.31
C ALA A 69 -6.19 -3.01 -32.87
N ILE A 70 -6.84 -1.89 -32.54
CA ILE A 70 -6.74 -1.26 -31.21
C ILE A 70 -7.37 -2.13 -30.10
N PRO A 71 -8.60 -2.65 -30.26
CA PRO A 71 -9.22 -3.48 -29.22
C PRO A 71 -8.40 -4.72 -28.81
N PRO A 72 -7.88 -5.57 -29.73
CA PRO A 72 -7.08 -6.72 -29.33
C PRO A 72 -5.74 -6.33 -28.69
N ALA A 73 -5.12 -5.22 -29.11
CA ALA A 73 -3.90 -4.71 -28.47
C ALA A 73 -4.16 -4.27 -27.02
N ILE A 74 -5.24 -3.52 -26.76
CA ILE A 74 -5.60 -3.10 -25.40
C ILE A 74 -6.02 -4.29 -24.54
N ALA A 75 -6.74 -5.27 -25.12
CA ALA A 75 -7.11 -6.49 -24.42
C ALA A 75 -5.86 -7.29 -23.97
N SER A 76 -4.85 -7.43 -24.85
CA SER A 76 -3.60 -8.12 -24.53
C SER A 76 -2.80 -7.41 -23.44
N ILE A 77 -2.66 -6.07 -23.52
CA ILE A 77 -2.01 -5.27 -22.47
C ILE A 77 -2.77 -5.41 -21.14
N SER A 78 -4.09 -5.35 -21.18
CA SER A 78 -4.94 -5.47 -19.99
C SER A 78 -4.84 -6.86 -19.36
N ALA A 79 -4.77 -7.91 -20.17
CA ALA A 79 -4.55 -9.28 -19.72
C ALA A 79 -3.18 -9.45 -19.06
N GLY A 80 -2.12 -8.93 -19.68
CA GLY A 80 -0.78 -8.91 -19.08
C GLY A 80 -0.75 -8.13 -17.76
N LEU A 81 -1.49 -7.03 -17.67
CA LEU A 81 -1.60 -6.25 -16.45
C LEU A 81 -2.42 -6.97 -15.36
N SER A 82 -3.40 -7.80 -15.73
CA SER A 82 -4.18 -8.62 -14.79
C SER A 82 -3.35 -9.72 -14.12
N VAL A 83 -2.23 -10.15 -14.72
CA VAL A 83 -1.28 -11.10 -14.10
C VAL A 83 -0.59 -10.50 -12.88
N TYR A 84 -0.49 -9.17 -12.80
CA TYR A 84 0.03 -8.53 -11.60
C TYR A 84 -0.88 -8.87 -10.41
N ASN A 85 -0.28 -9.12 -9.26
CA ASN A 85 -0.98 -9.48 -8.02
C ASN A 85 -1.72 -8.29 -7.36
N TRP A 86 -2.40 -7.43 -8.13
CA TRP A 86 -3.09 -6.20 -7.69
C TRP A 86 -4.02 -6.45 -6.50
N ARG A 87 -4.85 -7.49 -6.59
CA ARG A 87 -5.78 -7.87 -5.51
C ARG A 87 -5.03 -8.21 -4.23
N LEU A 88 -4.01 -9.04 -4.34
CA LEU A 88 -3.20 -9.48 -3.21
C LEU A 88 -2.42 -8.31 -2.59
N SER A 89 -1.86 -7.43 -3.42
CA SER A 89 -1.23 -6.17 -3.01
C SER A 89 -2.19 -5.24 -2.27
N SER A 90 -3.45 -5.15 -2.73
CA SER A 90 -4.48 -4.34 -2.05
C SER A 90 -4.85 -4.89 -0.68
N VAL A 91 -4.98 -6.21 -0.54
CA VAL A 91 -5.34 -6.88 0.72
C VAL A 91 -4.20 -6.71 1.73
N ARG A 92 -2.95 -6.88 1.30
CA ARG A 92 -1.76 -6.63 2.15
C ARG A 92 -1.67 -5.18 2.60
N SER A 93 -1.86 -4.24 1.69
CA SER A 93 -1.84 -2.81 2.03
C SER A 93 -2.93 -2.45 3.05
N ARG A 94 -4.12 -3.05 2.93
CA ARG A 94 -5.20 -2.91 3.93
C ARG A 94 -4.85 -3.55 5.26
N ARG A 95 -4.20 -4.71 5.26
CA ARG A 95 -3.72 -5.36 6.49
C ARG A 95 -2.70 -4.47 7.22
N ALA A 96 -1.71 -3.95 6.50
CA ALA A 96 -0.71 -3.04 7.05
C ALA A 96 -1.36 -1.79 7.67
N LEU A 97 -2.35 -1.20 6.97
CA LEU A 97 -3.13 -0.09 7.48
C LEU A 97 -3.84 -0.44 8.79
N ASN A 98 -4.55 -1.57 8.84
CA ASN A 98 -5.26 -1.99 10.06
C ASN A 98 -4.30 -2.26 11.23
N LEU A 99 -3.11 -2.82 10.96
CA LEU A 99 -2.09 -3.04 11.98
C LEU A 99 -1.56 -1.71 12.54
N LEU A 100 -1.25 -0.75 11.67
CA LEU A 100 -0.81 0.59 12.09
C LEU A 100 -1.89 1.34 12.86
N GLU A 101 -3.15 1.27 12.40
CA GLU A 101 -4.28 1.91 13.07
C GLU A 101 -4.52 1.31 14.46
N ASN A 102 -4.50 -0.02 14.59
CA ASN A 102 -4.59 -0.69 15.88
C ASN A 102 -3.42 -0.33 16.79
N GLU A 103 -2.19 -0.24 16.25
CA GLU A 103 -1.02 0.15 17.04
C GLU A 103 -1.13 1.58 17.56
N ARG A 104 -1.59 2.51 16.71
CA ARG A 104 -1.87 3.90 17.10
C ARG A 104 -2.95 3.96 18.18
N LEU A 105 -4.04 3.20 18.03
CA LEU A 105 -5.09 3.12 19.05
C LEU A 105 -4.57 2.56 20.37
N ASN A 106 -3.75 1.50 20.33
CA ASN A 106 -3.12 0.93 21.52
C ASN A 106 -2.22 1.94 22.24
N PHE A 107 -1.47 2.74 21.48
CA PHE A 107 -0.62 3.79 22.01
C PHE A 107 -1.42 4.97 22.59
N GLU A 108 -2.41 5.48 21.86
CA GLU A 108 -3.26 6.60 22.30
C GLU A 108 -4.11 6.24 23.53
N LEU A 109 -4.65 5.02 23.56
CA LEU A 109 -5.46 4.51 24.68
C LEU A 109 -4.63 3.88 25.79
N ARG A 110 -3.30 3.82 25.63
CA ARG A 110 -2.35 3.17 26.56
C ARG A 110 -2.76 1.74 26.94
N ILE A 111 -3.21 0.98 25.93
CA ILE A 111 -3.65 -0.41 26.07
C ILE A 111 -2.46 -1.34 25.86
N GLY A 112 -2.21 -2.21 26.84
CA GLY A 112 -1.18 -3.25 26.77
C GLY A 112 0.05 -2.96 27.62
N THR A 113 0.85 -4.00 27.85
CA THR A 113 2.03 -3.95 28.75
C THR A 113 3.11 -3.00 28.24
N CYS A 114 3.16 -2.76 26.92
CA CYS A 114 4.15 -1.90 26.28
C CYS A 114 3.85 -0.39 26.38
N TYR A 115 2.60 -0.04 26.75
CA TYR A 115 2.08 1.33 26.78
C TYR A 115 1.47 1.72 28.13
N SER A 116 1.61 0.86 29.14
CA SER A 116 1.08 1.07 30.48
C SER A 116 1.47 2.45 31.04
N HIS A 117 0.56 3.07 31.78
CA HIS A 117 0.81 4.31 32.53
C HIS A 117 1.93 4.18 33.57
N SER A 118 2.35 2.95 33.90
CA SER A 118 3.49 2.69 34.78
C SER A 118 4.86 2.89 34.12
N LEU A 119 4.92 3.09 32.80
CA LEU A 119 6.16 3.29 32.04
C LEU A 119 6.45 4.78 31.82
N SER A 120 7.74 5.13 31.76
CA SER A 120 8.17 6.47 31.33
C SER A 120 7.76 6.73 29.89
N ASP A 121 7.36 7.97 29.59
CA ASP A 121 6.92 8.41 28.28
C ASP A 121 7.98 8.15 27.18
N GLU A 122 9.27 8.29 27.50
CA GLU A 122 10.37 7.98 26.58
C GLU A 122 10.39 6.50 26.17
N VAL A 123 10.11 5.60 27.12
CA VAL A 123 10.06 4.15 26.89
C VAL A 123 8.82 3.78 26.06
N VAL A 124 7.69 4.43 26.34
CA VAL A 124 6.44 4.25 25.58
C VAL A 124 6.62 4.67 24.12
N ILE A 125 7.28 5.81 23.88
CA ILE A 125 7.57 6.30 22.53
C ILE A 125 8.50 5.34 21.77
N GLU A 126 9.58 4.87 22.39
CA GLU A 126 10.52 3.97 21.73
C GLU A 126 9.87 2.60 21.42
N ASN A 127 9.04 2.08 22.34
CA ASN A 127 8.26 0.87 22.10
C ASN A 127 7.33 1.03 20.90
N PHE A 128 6.62 2.16 20.81
CA PHE A 128 5.74 2.45 19.69
C PHE A 128 6.50 2.56 18.37
N ARG A 129 7.61 3.30 18.36
CA ARG A 129 8.48 3.42 17.18
C ARG A 129 8.96 2.05 16.71
N LYS A 130 9.42 1.21 17.63
CA LYS A 130 9.88 -0.15 17.33
C LYS A 130 8.76 -1.01 16.73
N ASN A 131 7.55 -0.95 17.28
CA ASN A 131 6.41 -1.71 16.78
C ASN A 131 5.96 -1.22 15.39
N VAL A 132 5.92 0.09 15.16
CA VAL A 132 5.64 0.66 13.83
C VAL A 132 6.68 0.19 12.80
N MET A 133 7.97 0.24 13.15
CA MET A 133 9.04 -0.29 12.28
C MET A 133 8.90 -1.79 12.03
N GLN A 134 8.50 -2.57 13.05
CA GLN A 134 8.26 -4.00 12.88
C GLN A 134 7.12 -4.27 11.89
N VAL A 135 6.02 -3.51 11.94
CA VAL A 135 4.93 -3.62 10.96
C VAL A 135 5.43 -3.31 9.55
N GLN A 136 6.25 -2.26 9.39
CA GLN A 136 6.84 -1.94 8.08
C GLN A 136 7.75 -3.05 7.56
N ASN A 137 8.62 -3.59 8.42
CA ASN A 137 9.52 -4.69 8.05
C ASN A 137 8.75 -5.95 7.67
N GLN A 138 7.67 -6.29 8.39
CA GLN A 138 6.81 -7.42 8.03
C GLN A 138 6.23 -7.26 6.62
N VAL A 139 5.81 -6.05 6.25
CA VAL A 139 5.31 -5.77 4.90
C VAL A 139 6.41 -5.95 3.85
N LEU A 140 7.62 -5.46 4.12
CA LEU A 140 8.77 -5.61 3.22
C LEU A 140 9.17 -7.09 3.03
N ASP A 141 9.19 -7.87 4.12
CA ASP A 141 9.46 -9.31 4.07
C ASP A 141 8.41 -10.06 3.24
N GLU A 142 7.13 -9.68 3.37
CA GLU A 142 6.07 -10.22 2.53
C GLU A 142 6.27 -9.88 1.05
N TRP A 143 6.74 -8.67 0.71
CA TRP A 143 7.09 -8.30 -0.67
C TRP A 143 8.24 -9.13 -1.21
N GLN A 144 9.30 -9.31 -0.43
CA GLN A 144 10.46 -10.10 -0.83
C GLN A 144 10.05 -11.55 -1.14
N LYS A 145 9.19 -12.15 -0.31
CA LYS A 145 8.69 -13.53 -0.54
C LYS A 145 7.90 -13.66 -1.84
N VAL A 146 7.12 -12.64 -2.21
CA VAL A 146 6.37 -12.65 -3.47
C VAL A 146 7.31 -12.60 -4.66
N ILE A 147 8.30 -11.70 -4.62
CA ILE A 147 9.30 -11.57 -5.68
C ILE A 147 10.06 -12.89 -5.84
N LEU A 148 10.54 -13.46 -4.74
CA LEU A 148 11.27 -14.72 -4.75
C LEU A 148 10.44 -15.86 -5.34
N LYS A 149 9.16 -15.97 -4.97
CA LYS A 149 8.25 -16.98 -5.53
C LYS A 149 7.99 -16.77 -7.03
N GLU A 150 7.92 -15.52 -7.49
CA GLU A 150 7.76 -15.19 -8.90
C GLU A 150 9.02 -15.47 -9.72
N THR A 151 10.23 -15.32 -9.15
CA THR A 151 11.48 -15.74 -9.79
C THR A 151 11.62 -17.26 -9.86
N ASP A 152 11.33 -17.97 -8.77
CA ASP A 152 11.46 -19.44 -8.71
C ASP A 152 10.52 -20.15 -9.70
N ASN A 153 9.32 -19.60 -9.91
CA ASN A 153 8.38 -20.10 -10.92
C ASN A 153 8.81 -19.86 -12.37
N LYS A 154 9.70 -18.88 -12.63
CA LYS A 154 10.20 -18.59 -13.99
C LYS A 154 11.37 -19.49 -14.38
N ASP A 155 12.13 -19.99 -13.41
CA ASP A 155 13.28 -20.86 -13.67
C ASP A 155 12.87 -22.32 -13.95
N ILE A 156 11.58 -22.65 -13.79
CA ILE A 156 11.00 -23.99 -14.01
C ILE A 156 10.17 -24.07 -15.31
N SER A 157 9.90 -22.94 -16.01
CA SER A 157 9.12 -22.90 -17.26
C SER A 157 10.00 -22.66 -18.49
#